data_AF-A0A961LW57-F1
#
_entry.id   AF-A0A961LW57-F1
#
_cell.length_a   1.000
_cell.length_b   1.000
_cell.length_c   1.000
_cell.angle_alpha   90.00
_cell.angle_beta   90.00
_cell.angle_gamma   90.00
#
_symmetry.space_group_name_H-M   'P 1'
#
loop_
_entity.id
_entity.type
_entity.pdbx_description
1 polymer ?
#
loop_
_entity_poly.entity_id
_entity_poly.type
_entity_poly.pdbx_seq_one_letter_code
_entity_poly.pdbx_strand_id
1 'polypeptide(L)' 'MRILVPLVALVLMLPTLARAQHACESTQTISCPEGQTWDTTTQACTPPPTS' A
#
# COMPACT_ATOMS: atom_id res chain seq x y z
N MET A 1 4.05 -41.44 -0.81
CA MET A 1 5.11 -40.59 -1.40
C MET A 1 4.66 -39.71 -2.58
N ARG A 2 3.55 -40.01 -3.27
CA ARG A 2 3.06 -39.20 -4.41
C ARG A 2 2.53 -37.80 -4.05
N ILE A 3 2.00 -37.65 -2.84
CA ILE A 3 1.40 -36.39 -2.33
C ILE A 3 2.45 -35.50 -1.64
N LEU A 4 3.60 -36.08 -1.29
CA LEU A 4 4.70 -35.37 -0.63
C LEU A 4 5.29 -34.30 -1.57
N VAL A 5 5.38 -34.61 -2.87
CA VAL A 5 5.94 -33.74 -3.89
C VAL A 5 5.14 -32.44 -4.08
N PRO A 6 3.81 -32.46 -4.32
CA PRO A 6 3.03 -31.23 -4.49
C PRO A 6 2.96 -30.40 -3.20
N LEU A 7 2.94 -31.04 -2.02
CA LEU A 7 2.93 -30.35 -0.73
C LEU A 7 4.23 -29.58 -0.49
N VAL A 8 5.38 -30.19 -0.78
CA VAL A 8 6.69 -29.52 -0.68
C VAL A 8 6.79 -28.36 -1.66
N ALA A 9 6.32 -28.53 -2.90
CA ALA A 9 6.30 -27.45 -3.89
C ALA A 9 5.42 -26.26 -3.47
N LEU A 10 4.25 -26.54 -2.86
CA LEU A 10 3.36 -25.51 -2.34
C LEU A 10 4.02 -24.72 -1.21
N VAL A 11 4.61 -25.40 -0.22
CA VAL A 11 5.30 -24.79 0.94
C VAL A 11 6.45 -23.87 0.51
N LEU A 12 7.17 -24.24 -0.55
CA LEU A 12 8.27 -23.42 -1.09
C LEU A 12 7.78 -22.17 -1.85
N MET A 13 6.53 -22.14 -2.31
CA MET A 13 5.91 -21.03 -3.06
C MET A 13 5.03 -20.11 -2.20
N LEU A 14 4.72 -20.49 -0.96
CA LEU A 14 4.05 -19.64 0.04
C LEU A 14 4.79 -18.32 0.40
N PRO A 15 6.14 -18.28 0.57
CA PRO A 15 6.82 -17.06 1.02
C PRO A 15 6.86 -15.95 -0.04
N THR A 16 6.82 -16.29 -1.33
CA THR A 16 6.72 -15.33 -2.44
C THR A 16 5.35 -14.69 -2.50
N LEU A 17 4.28 -15.43 -2.18
CA LEU A 17 2.92 -14.88 -2.10
C LEU A 17 2.79 -13.88 -0.95
N ALA A 18 3.44 -14.13 0.19
CA ALA A 18 3.47 -13.22 1.34
C ALA A 18 4.22 -11.90 1.04
N ARG A 19 5.26 -11.94 0.20
CA ARG A 19 6.00 -10.73 -0.20
C ARG A 19 5.19 -9.78 -1.06
N ALA A 20 4.31 -10.28 -1.91
CA ALA A 20 3.42 -9.43 -2.72
C ALA A 20 2.38 -8.67 -1.87
N GLN A 21 2.11 -9.11 -0.64
CA GLN A 21 1.08 -8.52 0.24
C GLN A 21 1.61 -7.30 1.00
N HIS A 22 2.92 -7.18 1.11
CA HIS A 22 3.58 -5.98 1.62
C HIS A 22 3.75 -4.90 0.55
N ALA A 23 3.42 -5.22 -0.71
CA ALA A 23 3.34 -4.24 -1.81
C ALA A 23 1.98 -3.51 -1.85
N CYS A 24 1.15 -3.63 -0.80
CA CYS A 24 0.26 -2.54 -0.40
C CYS A 24 1.10 -1.49 0.35
N GLU A 25 2.11 -0.94 -0.32
CA GLU A 25 2.62 0.37 0.04
C GLU A 25 1.49 1.34 -0.33
N SER A 26 0.59 1.54 0.62
CA SER A 26 -0.32 2.67 0.61
C SER A 26 0.54 3.92 0.76
N THR A 27 1.21 4.29 -0.31
CA THR A 27 1.45 5.70 -0.64
C THR A 27 0.06 6.30 -0.74
N GLN A 28 -0.50 6.63 0.42
CA GLN A 28 -1.74 7.35 0.54
C GLN A 28 -1.42 8.74 0.01
N THR A 29 -1.53 8.89 -1.31
CA THR A 29 -1.47 10.19 -1.94
C THR A 29 -2.64 10.96 -1.37
N ILE A 30 -2.34 11.89 -0.46
CA ILE A 30 -3.36 12.72 0.15
C ILE A 30 -3.88 13.65 -0.94
N SER A 31 -4.97 13.24 -1.57
CA SER A 31 -5.66 14.02 -2.60
C SER A 31 -6.57 15.03 -1.92
N CYS A 32 -6.13 16.27 -1.89
CA CYS A 32 -6.98 17.37 -1.47
C CYS A 32 -7.98 17.75 -2.58
N PRO A 33 -9.18 18.25 -2.23
CA PRO A 33 -10.15 18.74 -3.21
C PRO A 33 -9.56 19.86 -4.07
N GLU A 34 -10.18 20.12 -5.22
CA GLU A 34 -9.65 21.05 -6.22
C GLU A 34 -9.29 22.42 -5.62
N GLY A 35 -8.06 22.85 -5.84
CA GLY A 35 -7.53 24.12 -5.35
C GLY A 35 -6.97 24.10 -3.92
N GLN A 36 -7.11 23.01 -3.16
CA GLN A 36 -6.57 22.92 -1.79
C GLN A 36 -5.20 22.24 -1.75
N THR A 37 -4.40 22.60 -0.74
CA THR A 37 -3.07 22.04 -0.47
C THR A 37 -3.08 21.31 0.87
N TRP A 38 -2.37 20.18 0.95
CA TRP A 38 -2.20 19.45 2.21
C TRP A 38 -1.26 20.22 3.14
N ASP A 39 -1.76 20.58 4.32
CA ASP A 39 -0.97 21.17 5.39
C ASP A 39 -0.53 20.10 6.40
N THR A 40 0.78 19.91 6.53
CA THR A 40 1.37 18.92 7.44
C THR A 40 1.32 19.34 8.91
N THR A 41 1.05 20.63 9.19
CA THR A 41 0.99 21.18 10.56
C THR A 41 -0.35 20.87 11.21
N THR A 42 -1.43 21.03 10.46
CA THR A 42 -2.83 20.81 10.90
C THR A 42 -3.36 19.44 10.49
N GLN A 43 -2.60 18.69 9.68
CA GLN A 43 -2.99 17.42 9.07
C GLN A 43 -4.35 17.54 8.34
N ALA A 44 -4.52 18.63 7.59
CA ALA A 44 -5.75 18.95 6.88
C ALA A 44 -5.46 19.57 5.51
N CYS A 45 -6.43 19.46 4.59
CA CYS A 45 -6.39 20.23 3.35
C CYS A 45 -6.84 21.66 3.64
N THR A 46 -5.99 22.63 3.27
CA THR A 46 -6.28 24.06 3.43
C THR A 46 -6.44 24.74 2.07
N PRO A 47 -7.34 25.74 1.95
CA PRO A 47 -7.44 26.55 0.74
C PRO A 47 -6.13 27.32 0.48
N PRO A 48 -5.88 27.72 -0.79
CA PRO A 48 -4.68 28.49 -1.12
C PRO A 48 -4.81 29.89 -0.52
N PRO A 49 -3.69 30.58 -0.21
CA PRO A 49 -3.74 31.95 0.28
C PRO A 49 -4.43 32.82 -0.77
N THR A 50 -5.61 33.35 -0.43
CA THR A 50 -6.29 34.38 -1.22
C THR A 50 -5.50 35.67 -1.05
N SER A 51 -4.69 36.02 -2.06
CA SER A 51 -4.06 37.34 -2.16
C SER A 51 -5.06 38.40 -2.62
#